data_AF-A0A5D0HSP5-F1
#
_entry.id   AF-A0A5D0HSP5-F1
#
_cell.length_a   1.000
_cell.length_b   1.000
_cell.length_c   1.000
_cell.angle_alpha   90.00
_cell.angle_beta   90.00
_cell.angle_gamma   90.00
#
_symmetry.space_group_name_H-M   'P 1'
#
loop_
_entity.id
_entity.type
_entity.pdbx_description
1 polymer ?
#
loop_
_entity_poly.entity_id
_entity_poly.type
_entity_poly.pdbx_seq_one_letter_code
_entity_poly.pdbx_strand_id
1 'polypeptide(L)'
;MKRSSIIILICAFSSQMIQAQQKRKIIFSATFVEKNLKEVGLSEEQWKTFYKLTYKLTDDIVKLRKETGITKELIEKRDEVYKDMKKDPDIKPEEYMAEMGRRLGLTKKELRGFSDPELWKKQFNKDINNLLTQEQKEKYQAVKKAKKKKK
;
A
#
# COMPACT_ATOMS: atom_id res chain seq x y z
N MET A 1 -29.80 -19.16 35.86
CA MET A 1 -29.23 -19.45 34.53
C MET A 1 -29.42 -18.26 33.59
N LYS A 2 -28.51 -17.27 33.54
CA LYS A 2 -28.54 -16.14 32.57
C LYS A 2 -27.14 -15.53 32.32
N ARG A 3 -26.11 -16.34 32.10
CA ARG A 3 -24.74 -15.84 31.78
C ARG A 3 -24.25 -16.17 30.36
N SER A 4 -24.91 -17.08 29.64
CA SER A 4 -24.46 -17.51 28.30
C SER A 4 -24.83 -16.56 27.16
N SER A 5 -25.81 -15.67 27.32
CA SER A 5 -26.27 -14.81 26.22
C SER A 5 -25.42 -13.55 25.98
N ILE A 6 -24.61 -13.12 26.96
CA ILE A 6 -23.81 -11.90 26.85
C ILE A 6 -22.51 -12.15 26.05
N ILE A 7 -21.95 -13.35 26.10
CA ILE A 7 -20.67 -13.68 25.44
C ILE A 7 -20.84 -13.81 23.92
N ILE A 8 -22.00 -14.28 23.45
CA ILE A 8 -22.27 -14.45 22.01
C ILE A 8 -22.45 -13.09 21.31
N LEU A 9 -22.97 -12.08 22.01
CA LEU A 9 -23.22 -10.76 21.44
C LEU A 9 -21.93 -9.96 21.16
N ILE A 10 -20.88 -10.19 21.96
CA ILE A 10 -19.58 -9.49 21.81
C ILE A 10 -18.82 -9.99 20.58
N CYS A 11 -18.92 -11.29 20.25
CA CYS A 11 -18.24 -11.86 19.08
C CYS A 11 -18.87 -11.42 17.73
N ALA A 12 -20.17 -11.14 17.70
CA ALA A 12 -20.84 -10.68 16.48
C ALA A 12 -20.48 -9.21 16.15
N PHE A 13 -20.32 -8.37 17.17
CA PHE A 13 -20.03 -6.94 17.00
C PHE A 13 -18.60 -6.68 16.51
N SER A 14 -17.63 -7.46 17.00
CA SER A 14 -16.24 -7.40 16.50
C SER A 14 -16.15 -7.82 15.03
N SER A 15 -16.89 -8.85 14.62
CA SER A 15 -16.91 -9.31 13.23
C SER A 15 -17.52 -8.28 12.26
N GLN A 16 -18.62 -7.60 12.64
CA GLN A 16 -19.21 -6.52 11.83
C GLN A 16 -18.30 -5.29 11.70
N MET A 17 -17.60 -4.92 12.78
CA MET A 17 -16.61 -3.82 12.71
C MET A 17 -15.42 -4.14 11.81
N ILE A 18 -14.96 -5.40 11.81
CA ILE A 18 -13.90 -5.86 10.90
C ILE A 18 -14.37 -5.80 9.43
N GLN A 19 -15.62 -6.21 9.16
CA GLN A 19 -16.21 -6.11 7.82
C GLN A 19 -16.46 -4.66 7.37
N ALA A 20 -16.85 -3.76 8.29
CA ALA A 20 -17.03 -2.34 7.97
C ALA A 20 -15.71 -1.63 7.68
N GLN A 21 -14.64 -1.98 8.40
CA GLN A 21 -13.29 -1.50 8.13
C GLN A 21 -12.81 -1.98 6.74
N GLN A 22 -13.03 -3.26 6.39
CA GLN A 22 -12.67 -3.85 5.10
C GLN A 22 -13.23 -3.13 3.86
N LYS A 23 -14.31 -2.35 3.99
CA LYS A 23 -14.92 -1.60 2.87
C LYS A 23 -14.26 -0.26 2.57
N ARG A 24 -13.26 0.18 3.34
CA ARG A 24 -12.52 1.41 3.01
C ARG A 24 -11.64 1.21 1.79
N LYS A 25 -11.70 2.15 0.84
CA LYS A 25 -10.91 2.12 -0.39
C LYS A 25 -9.42 2.26 -0.05
N ILE A 26 -8.66 1.18 -0.18
CA ILE A 26 -7.22 1.15 0.01
C ILE A 26 -6.48 1.54 -1.27
N ILE A 27 -5.26 2.05 -1.14
CA ILE A 27 -4.42 2.33 -2.31
C ILE A 27 -4.07 1.03 -3.08
N PHE A 28 -3.92 1.16 -4.41
CA PHE A 28 -3.67 0.03 -5.31
C PHE A 28 -2.46 -0.85 -4.91
N SER A 29 -1.39 -0.24 -4.38
CA SER A 29 -0.22 -0.99 -3.91
C SER A 29 -0.56 -1.92 -2.73
N ALA A 30 -1.41 -1.49 -1.81
CA ALA A 30 -1.84 -2.32 -0.69
C ALA A 30 -2.79 -3.44 -1.15
N THR A 31 -3.62 -3.22 -2.17
CA THR A 31 -4.46 -4.27 -2.77
C THR A 31 -3.63 -5.42 -3.34
N PHE A 32 -2.47 -5.13 -3.96
CA PHE A 32 -1.59 -6.18 -4.47
C PHE A 32 -0.96 -7.01 -3.34
N VAL A 33 -0.56 -6.34 -2.25
CA VAL A 33 -0.05 -7.01 -1.05
C VAL A 33 -1.13 -7.89 -0.42
N GLU A 34 -2.35 -7.37 -0.24
CA GLU A 34 -3.49 -8.13 0.28
C GLU A 34 -3.74 -9.41 -0.52
N LYS A 35 -3.79 -9.31 -1.86
CA LYS A 35 -3.99 -10.45 -2.76
C LYS A 35 -2.92 -11.53 -2.61
N ASN A 36 -1.68 -11.14 -2.28
CA ASN A 36 -0.60 -12.10 -2.06
C ASN A 36 -0.67 -12.71 -0.66
N LEU A 37 -1.03 -11.92 0.36
CA LEU A 37 -1.18 -12.39 1.74
C LEU A 37 -2.36 -13.36 1.92
N LYS A 38 -3.42 -13.25 1.11
CA LYS A 38 -4.54 -14.22 1.10
C LYS A 38 -4.08 -15.66 0.86
N GLU A 39 -3.04 -15.86 0.07
CA GLU A 39 -2.48 -17.19 -0.20
C GLU A 39 -1.50 -17.65 0.90
N VAL A 40 -1.03 -16.75 1.76
CA VAL A 40 -0.05 -17.06 2.81
C VAL A 40 -0.72 -17.74 4.02
N GLY A 41 -1.97 -17.38 4.33
CA GLY A 41 -2.70 -17.92 5.49
C GLY A 41 -2.38 -17.14 6.77
N LEU A 42 -2.76 -15.87 6.79
CA LEU A 42 -2.61 -15.00 7.97
C LEU A 42 -3.70 -15.30 9.00
N SER A 43 -3.36 -15.18 10.29
CA SER A 43 -4.34 -15.21 11.38
C SER A 43 -5.22 -13.96 11.39
N GLU A 44 -6.33 -14.01 12.14
CA GLU A 44 -7.24 -12.85 12.28
C GLU A 44 -6.52 -11.62 12.85
N GLU A 45 -5.68 -11.80 13.87
CA GLU A 45 -4.88 -10.73 14.47
C GLU A 45 -3.86 -10.14 13.48
N GLN A 46 -3.27 -10.97 12.62
CA GLN A 46 -2.40 -10.51 11.55
C GLN A 46 -3.18 -9.70 10.51
N TRP A 47 -4.37 -10.16 10.10
CA TRP A 47 -5.24 -9.42 9.19
C TRP A 47 -5.62 -8.05 9.75
N LYS A 48 -6.01 -8.00 11.02
CA LYS A 48 -6.34 -6.75 11.72
C LYS A 48 -5.17 -5.77 11.69
N THR A 49 -3.96 -6.25 11.94
CA THR A 49 -2.74 -5.44 11.88
C THR A 49 -2.42 -4.98 10.46
N PHE A 50 -2.55 -5.86 9.47
CA PHE A 50 -2.40 -5.52 8.05
C PHE A 50 -3.34 -4.39 7.62
N TYR A 51 -4.62 -4.45 7.97
CA TYR A 51 -5.60 -3.42 7.62
C TYR A 51 -5.29 -2.10 8.33
N LYS A 52 -4.90 -2.14 9.61
CA LYS A 52 -4.47 -0.93 10.36
C LYS A 52 -3.30 -0.23 9.66
N LEU A 53 -2.27 -0.97 9.28
CA LEU A 53 -1.11 -0.43 8.55
C LEU A 53 -1.53 0.13 7.18
N THR A 54 -2.43 -0.57 6.50
CA THR A 54 -2.92 -0.17 5.17
C THR A 54 -3.72 1.13 5.20
N TYR A 55 -4.63 1.28 6.16
CA TYR A 55 -5.41 2.51 6.30
C TYR A 55 -4.53 3.68 6.70
N LYS A 56 -3.60 3.47 7.64
CA LYS A 56 -2.63 4.50 8.00
C LYS A 56 -1.84 5.00 6.79
N LEU A 57 -1.26 4.08 6.01
CA LEU A 57 -0.53 4.44 4.79
C LEU A 57 -1.41 5.21 3.78
N THR A 58 -2.65 4.75 3.61
CA THR A 58 -3.60 5.39 2.69
C THR A 58 -3.92 6.81 3.13
N ASP A 59 -4.23 7.01 4.41
CA ASP A 59 -4.56 8.31 4.98
C ASP A 59 -3.36 9.26 4.91
N ASP A 60 -2.15 8.77 5.25
CA ASP A 60 -0.91 9.55 5.19
C ASP A 60 -0.64 10.02 3.74
N ILE A 61 -0.78 9.14 2.74
CA ILE A 61 -0.59 9.50 1.32
C ILE A 61 -1.65 10.49 0.83
N VAL A 62 -2.92 10.27 1.17
CA VAL A 62 -4.01 11.18 0.77
C VAL A 62 -3.79 12.56 1.37
N LYS A 63 -3.43 12.62 2.66
CA LYS A 63 -3.13 13.87 3.36
C LYS A 63 -1.96 14.60 2.70
N LEU A 64 -0.83 13.90 2.48
CA LEU A 64 0.33 14.50 1.84
C LEU A 64 0.01 15.07 0.46
N ARG A 65 -0.71 14.32 -0.38
CA ARG A 65 -1.07 14.77 -1.73
C ARG A 65 -1.91 16.05 -1.69
N LYS A 66 -2.88 16.13 -0.78
CA LYS A 66 -3.66 17.36 -0.55
C LYS A 66 -2.76 18.51 -0.10
N GLU A 67 -1.91 18.28 0.89
CA GLU A 67 -0.99 19.31 1.42
C GLU A 67 -0.03 19.82 0.36
N THR A 68 0.45 18.93 -0.51
CA THR A 68 1.42 19.22 -1.57
C THR A 68 0.80 19.70 -2.88
N GLY A 69 -0.53 19.79 -2.96
CA GLY A 69 -1.24 20.26 -4.16
C GLY A 69 -1.31 19.24 -5.30
N ILE A 70 -0.99 17.97 -5.04
CA ILE A 70 -1.02 16.92 -6.06
C ILE A 70 -2.47 16.58 -6.41
N THR A 71 -2.87 16.93 -7.64
CA THR A 71 -4.18 16.60 -8.20
C THR A 71 -4.17 15.27 -8.95
N LYS A 72 -5.35 14.79 -9.37
CA LYS A 72 -5.46 13.57 -10.18
C LYS A 72 -4.84 13.76 -11.56
N GLU A 73 -5.05 14.92 -12.16
CA GLU A 73 -4.53 15.30 -13.48
C GLU A 73 -2.99 15.34 -13.45
N LEU A 74 -2.40 15.87 -12.37
CA LEU A 74 -0.96 15.88 -12.20
C LEU A 74 -0.39 14.45 -12.01
N ILE A 75 -1.12 13.56 -11.33
CA ILE A 75 -0.75 12.14 -11.22
C ILE A 75 -0.74 11.46 -12.58
N GLU A 76 -1.75 11.71 -13.41
CA GLU A 76 -1.88 11.13 -14.76
C GLU A 76 -0.74 11.61 -15.68
N LYS A 77 -0.48 12.93 -15.73
CA LYS A 77 0.67 13.50 -16.45
C LYS A 77 1.99 12.92 -15.98
N ARG A 78 2.13 12.72 -14.66
CA ARG A 78 3.31 12.08 -14.09
C ARG A 78 3.49 10.65 -14.56
N ASP A 79 2.41 9.87 -14.66
CA ASP A 79 2.48 8.49 -15.14
C ASP A 79 2.84 8.41 -16.63
N GLU A 80 2.40 9.37 -17.45
CA GLU A 80 2.81 9.50 -18.86
C GLU A 80 4.30 9.84 -18.98
N VAL A 81 4.75 10.90 -18.32
CA VAL A 81 6.16 11.31 -18.31
C VAL A 81 7.05 10.18 -17.82
N TYR A 82 6.64 9.48 -16.77
CA TYR A 82 7.40 8.35 -16.23
C TYR A 82 7.50 7.17 -17.22
N LYS A 83 6.47 6.90 -18.02
CA LYS A 83 6.53 5.85 -19.06
C LYS A 83 7.50 6.23 -20.16
N ASP A 84 7.55 7.49 -20.55
CA ASP A 84 8.48 7.94 -21.59
C ASP A 84 9.91 8.00 -21.10
N MET A 85 10.14 8.46 -19.86
CA MET A 85 11.46 8.41 -19.23
C MET A 85 12.03 6.99 -19.15
N LYS A 86 11.18 5.97 -18.92
CA LYS A 86 11.63 4.57 -18.89
C LYS A 86 12.11 4.01 -20.22
N LYS A 87 11.73 4.65 -21.34
CA LYS A 87 12.18 4.24 -22.69
C LYS A 87 13.52 4.87 -23.05
N ASP A 88 13.94 5.88 -22.29
CA ASP A 88 15.17 6.62 -22.49
C ASP A 88 16.32 5.91 -21.76
N PRO A 89 17.26 5.28 -22.48
CA PRO A 89 18.34 4.53 -21.87
C PRO A 89 19.36 5.43 -21.15
N ASP A 90 19.37 6.73 -21.43
CA ASP A 90 20.33 7.67 -20.85
C ASP A 90 19.92 8.14 -19.46
N ILE A 91 18.64 7.97 -19.09
CA ILE A 91 18.14 8.38 -17.78
C ILE A 91 18.23 7.21 -16.81
N LYS A 92 19.04 7.37 -15.77
CA LYS A 92 19.18 6.33 -14.74
C LYS A 92 18.00 6.35 -13.76
N PRO A 93 17.62 5.20 -13.18
CA PRO A 93 16.52 5.13 -12.21
C PRO A 93 16.65 6.09 -11.02
N GLU A 94 17.88 6.36 -10.59
CA GLU A 94 18.19 7.28 -9.50
C GLU A 94 17.87 8.75 -9.86
N GLU A 95 17.88 9.09 -11.15
CA GLU A 95 17.66 10.43 -11.67
C GLU A 95 16.19 10.68 -12.00
N TYR A 96 15.35 9.64 -12.00
CA TYR A 96 13.95 9.73 -12.42
C TYR A 96 13.15 10.80 -11.68
N MET A 97 13.38 11.03 -10.40
CA MET A 97 12.60 12.04 -9.66
C MET A 97 13.02 13.47 -10.04
N ALA A 98 14.34 13.69 -10.22
CA ALA A 98 14.85 14.99 -10.63
C ALA A 98 14.41 15.35 -12.05
N GLU A 99 14.53 14.40 -12.98
CA GLU A 99 14.15 14.58 -14.38
C GLU A 99 12.62 14.73 -14.54
N MET A 100 11.83 14.00 -13.75
CA MET A 100 10.38 14.22 -13.69
C MET A 100 10.03 15.61 -13.19
N GLY A 101 10.73 16.11 -12.17
CA GLY A 101 10.59 17.49 -11.69
C GLY A 101 10.87 18.51 -12.78
N ARG A 102 11.92 18.30 -13.56
CA ARG A 102 12.29 19.15 -14.70
C ARG A 102 11.24 19.13 -15.81
N ARG A 103 10.79 17.94 -16.23
CA ARG A 103 9.83 17.76 -17.33
C ARG A 103 8.44 18.32 -17.02
N LEU A 104 8.01 18.21 -15.77
CA LEU A 104 6.68 18.65 -15.33
C LEU A 104 6.68 20.03 -14.68
N GLY A 105 7.84 20.67 -14.53
CA GLY A 105 7.96 21.98 -13.85
C GLY A 105 7.52 21.92 -12.39
N LEU A 106 7.76 20.81 -11.70
CA LEU A 106 7.27 20.60 -10.34
C LEU A 106 8.00 21.49 -9.34
N THR A 107 7.25 22.06 -8.42
CA THR A 107 7.83 22.73 -7.25
C THR A 107 8.47 21.69 -6.30
N LYS A 108 9.37 22.16 -5.42
CA LYS A 108 9.94 21.32 -4.34
C LYS A 108 8.85 20.66 -3.49
N LYS A 109 7.72 21.35 -3.30
CA LYS A 109 6.58 20.88 -2.52
C LYS A 109 5.86 19.72 -3.22
N GLU A 110 5.61 19.83 -4.52
CA GLU A 110 4.98 18.78 -5.32
C GLU A 110 5.90 17.58 -5.52
N LEU A 111 7.20 17.80 -5.72
CA LEU A 111 8.21 16.74 -5.76
C LEU A 111 8.16 15.89 -4.49
N ARG A 112 8.08 16.53 -3.32
CA ARG A 112 7.89 15.84 -2.03
C ARG A 112 6.62 14.99 -2.02
N GLY A 113 5.53 15.51 -2.60
CA GLY A 113 4.25 14.81 -2.76
C GLY A 113 4.35 13.50 -3.57
N PHE A 114 5.36 13.38 -4.43
CA PHE A 114 5.66 12.17 -5.19
C PHE A 114 6.74 11.29 -4.55
N SER A 115 7.75 11.86 -3.89
CA SER A 115 8.87 11.10 -3.31
C SER A 115 8.52 10.39 -2.00
N ASP A 116 7.87 11.08 -1.06
CA ASP A 116 7.63 10.56 0.29
C ASP A 116 6.72 9.31 0.31
N PRO A 117 5.67 9.21 -0.54
CA PRO A 117 4.86 8.00 -0.62
C PRO A 117 5.67 6.74 -0.95
N GLU A 118 6.75 6.84 -1.73
CA GLU A 118 7.60 5.68 -2.03
C GLU A 118 8.39 5.21 -0.80
N LEU A 119 8.85 6.14 0.03
CA LEU A 119 9.50 5.81 1.31
C LEU A 119 8.49 5.15 2.26
N TRP A 120 7.27 5.68 2.35
CA TRP A 120 6.22 5.10 3.19
C TRP A 120 5.77 3.73 2.70
N LYS A 121 5.68 3.50 1.38
CA LYS A 121 5.44 2.16 0.83
C LYS A 121 6.57 1.18 1.14
N LYS A 122 7.83 1.61 1.09
CA LYS A 122 8.97 0.78 1.50
C LYS A 122 8.88 0.39 2.97
N GLN A 123 8.59 1.36 3.84
CA GLN A 123 8.41 1.11 5.27
C GLN A 123 7.21 0.18 5.52
N PHE A 124 6.07 0.43 4.88
CA PHE A 124 4.90 -0.45 4.95
C PHE A 124 5.25 -1.90 4.56
N ASN A 125 5.98 -2.11 3.46
CA ASN A 125 6.41 -3.46 3.08
C ASN A 125 7.35 -4.10 4.10
N LYS A 126 8.20 -3.32 4.78
CA LYS A 126 9.03 -3.80 5.89
C LYS A 126 8.16 -4.22 7.08
N ASP A 127 7.18 -3.39 7.45
CA ASP A 127 6.26 -3.67 8.56
C ASP A 127 5.41 -4.93 8.27
N ILE A 128 4.94 -5.09 7.03
CA ILE A 128 4.25 -6.32 6.60
C ILE A 128 5.18 -7.52 6.71
N ASN A 129 6.44 -7.45 6.28
CA ASN A 129 7.36 -8.57 6.45
C ASN A 129 7.60 -8.89 7.94
N ASN A 130 7.66 -7.88 8.81
CA ASN A 130 7.84 -8.08 10.26
C ASN A 130 6.62 -8.73 10.92
N LEU A 131 5.42 -8.57 10.34
CA LEU A 131 4.19 -9.21 10.81
C LEU A 131 4.16 -10.72 10.54
N LEU A 132 4.90 -11.19 9.53
CA LEU A 132 4.89 -12.58 9.09
C LEU A 132 5.88 -13.44 9.89
N THR A 133 5.48 -14.69 10.16
CA THR A 133 6.41 -15.73 10.62
C THR A 133 7.42 -16.08 9.52
N GLN A 134 8.49 -16.79 9.88
CA GLN A 134 9.50 -17.20 8.90
C GLN A 134 8.90 -18.07 7.77
N GLU A 135 8.07 -19.05 8.12
CA GLU A 135 7.34 -19.88 7.17
C GLU A 135 6.42 -19.05 6.25
N GLN A 136 5.68 -18.10 6.83
CA GLN A 136 4.81 -17.20 6.08
C GLN A 136 5.60 -16.30 5.13
N LYS A 137 6.80 -15.82 5.51
CA LYS A 137 7.69 -15.05 4.64
C LYS A 137 8.12 -15.86 3.42
N GLU A 138 8.52 -17.11 3.62
CA GLU A 138 8.94 -17.99 2.53
C GLU A 138 7.79 -18.23 1.54
N LYS A 139 6.61 -18.56 2.07
CA LYS A 139 5.38 -18.71 1.27
C LYS A 139 5.02 -17.43 0.53
N TYR A 140 5.14 -16.27 1.18
CA TYR A 140 4.90 -14.97 0.56
C TYR A 140 5.84 -14.70 -0.62
N GLN A 141 7.14 -15.03 -0.48
CA GLN A 141 8.09 -14.90 -1.60
C GLN A 141 7.79 -15.90 -2.72
N ALA A 142 7.38 -17.13 -2.40
CA ALA A 142 6.96 -18.12 -3.39
C ALA A 142 5.76 -17.63 -4.21
N VAL A 143 4.72 -17.10 -3.55
CA VAL A 143 3.54 -16.51 -4.20
C VAL A 143 3.94 -15.36 -5.13
N LYS A 144 4.80 -14.45 -4.68
CA LYS A 144 5.30 -13.34 -5.50
C LYS A 144 6.05 -13.82 -6.74
N LYS A 145 6.93 -14.81 -6.59
CA LYS A 145 7.69 -15.40 -7.72
C LYS A 145 6.75 -16.11 -8.71
N ALA A 146 5.78 -16.88 -8.22
CA ALA A 146 4.81 -17.59 -9.05
C ALA A 146 3.96 -16.63 -9.89
N LYS A 147 3.48 -15.53 -9.30
CA LYS A 147 2.70 -14.51 -10.02
C LYS A 147 3.53 -13.70 -11.02
N LYS A 148 4.83 -13.51 -10.77
CA LYS A 148 5.73 -12.85 -11.73
C LYS A 148 5.96 -13.72 -12.98
N LYS A 149 6.01 -15.05 -12.85
CA LYS A 149 6.20 -15.97 -13.99
C LYS A 149 4.98 -16.12 -14.90
N LYS A 150 3.78 -15.79 -14.39
CA LYS A 150 2.51 -15.87 -15.14
C LYS A 150 2.18 -14.60 -15.92
N LYS A 151 3.03 -13.59 -15.89
CA LYS A 151 2.83 -12.26 -16.47
C LYS A 151 3.87 -12.01 -17.54
#